data_AF-R9JX34-F1
#
_entry.id   AF-R9JX34-F1
#
_cell.length_a   1.000
_cell.length_b   1.000
_cell.length_c   1.000
_cell.angle_alpha   90.00
_cell.angle_beta   90.00
_cell.angle_gamma   90.00
#
_symmetry.space_group_name_H-M   'P 1'
#
loop_
_entity.id
_entity.type
_entity.pdbx_description
1 polymer ?
#
loop_
_entity_poly.entity_id
_entity_poly.type
_entity_poly.pdbx_seq_one_letter_code
_entity_poly.pdbx_strand_id
1 'polypeptide(L)' 'MENNQIEPLSLDIRKTKFTLLKDQQCSLNMQIRLAMQLHDLRAQADLEKELKEVTDQISHMVW' A
#
# COMPACT_ATOMS: atom_id res chain seq x y z
N MET A 1 28.81 24.19 9.05
CA MET A 1 28.08 24.19 7.75
C MET A 1 27.08 23.05 7.84
N GLU A 2 25.85 23.41 8.13
CA GLU A 2 24.74 22.52 8.43
C GLU A 2 24.14 21.91 7.17
N ASN A 3 23.91 20.59 7.26
CA ASN A 3 22.67 19.91 6.88
C ASN A 3 22.31 19.76 5.39
N ASN A 4 23.01 18.86 4.66
CA ASN A 4 22.62 18.45 3.29
C ASN A 4 22.55 16.92 3.07
N GLN A 5 22.60 16.08 4.13
CA GLN A 5 22.61 14.62 3.96
C GLN A 5 21.28 13.93 4.33
N ILE A 6 20.29 14.66 4.86
CA ILE A 6 19.01 14.07 5.33
C ILE A 6 18.02 13.87 4.18
N GLU A 7 18.03 14.74 3.16
CA GLU A 7 17.11 14.66 2.01
C GLU A 7 17.18 13.35 1.21
N PRO A 8 18.37 12.83 0.79
CA PRO A 8 18.43 11.61 -0.01
C PRO A 8 17.95 10.38 0.77
N LEU A 9 18.25 10.29 2.06
CA LEU A 9 17.81 9.19 2.91
C LEU A 9 16.29 9.18 3.06
N SER A 10 15.68 10.36 3.25
CA SER A 10 14.21 10.48 3.37
C SER A 10 13.49 10.12 2.06
N LEU A 11 14.09 10.45 0.91
CA LEU A 11 13.55 10.13 -0.41
C LEU A 11 13.61 8.63 -0.69
N ASP A 12 14.73 7.99 -0.36
CA ASP A 12 14.89 6.54 -0.54
C ASP A 12 13.95 5.76 0.40
N ILE A 13 13.81 6.19 1.66
CA ILE A 13 12.82 5.62 2.59
C ILE A 13 11.39 5.76 2.03
N ARG A 14 11.04 6.92 1.48
CA ARG A 14 9.72 7.15 0.86
C ARG A 14 9.50 6.23 -0.33
N LYS A 15 10.50 6.07 -1.21
CA LYS A 15 10.44 5.16 -2.37
C LYS A 15 10.29 3.70 -1.93
N THR A 16 11.07 3.25 -0.96
CA THR A 16 10.97 1.88 -0.42
C THR A 16 9.58 1.63 0.18
N LYS A 17 9.05 2.58 0.96
CA LYS A 17 7.71 2.47 1.54
C LYS A 17 6.61 2.48 0.48
N PHE A 18 6.74 3.32 -0.55
CA PHE A 18 5.82 3.36 -1.67
C PHE A 18 5.78 2.03 -2.44
N THR A 19 6.95 1.46 -2.77
CA THR A 19 7.04 0.16 -3.44
C THR A 19 6.39 -0.93 -2.59
N LEU A 20 6.67 -0.98 -1.29
CA LEU A 20 6.07 -1.94 -0.38
C LEU A 20 4.53 -1.84 -0.35
N LEU A 21 4.00 -0.62 -0.27
CA LEU A 21 2.55 -0.40 -0.29
C LEU A 21 1.93 -0.80 -1.63
N LYS A 22 2.62 -0.59 -2.75
CA LYS A 22 2.16 -1.04 -4.07
C LYS A 22 2.13 -2.56 -4.19
N ASP A 23 3.13 -3.25 -3.64
CA ASP A 23 3.14 -4.71 -3.59
C ASP A 23 2.01 -5.25 -2.69
N GLN A 24 1.77 -4.61 -1.54
CA GLN A 24 0.65 -4.94 -0.67
C GLN A 24 -0.70 -4.71 -1.36
N GLN A 25 -0.87 -3.58 -2.07
CA GLN A 25 -2.06 -3.29 -2.87
C GLN A 25 -2.31 -4.37 -3.94
N CYS A 26 -1.24 -4.85 -4.60
CA CYS A 26 -1.33 -5.93 -5.58
C CYS A 26 -1.76 -7.26 -4.92
N SER A 27 -1.14 -7.62 -3.80
CA SER A 27 -1.47 -8.83 -3.03
C SER A 27 -2.92 -8.83 -2.55
N LEU A 28 -3.40 -7.71 -1.98
CA LEU A 28 -4.78 -7.56 -1.52
C LEU A 28 -5.77 -7.72 -2.68
N ASN A 29 -5.50 -7.12 -3.85
CA ASN A 29 -6.35 -7.30 -5.02
C ASN A 29 -6.43 -8.77 -5.48
N MET A 30 -5.32 -9.52 -5.40
CA MET A 30 -5.32 -10.94 -5.71
C MET A 30 -6.15 -11.74 -4.71
N GLN A 31 -6.02 -11.45 -3.42
CA GLN A 31 -6.79 -12.10 -2.35
C GLN A 31 -8.28 -11.79 -2.45
N ILE A 32 -8.66 -10.55 -2.80
CA ILE A 32 -10.06 -10.17 -3.04
C ILE A 32 -10.65 -10.99 -4.19
N ARG A 33 -9.92 -11.12 -5.31
CA ARG A 33 -10.36 -11.96 -6.44
C ARG A 33 -10.58 -13.41 -6.01
N LEU A 34 -9.71 -13.96 -5.17
CA LEU A 34 -9.87 -15.30 -4.63
C LEU A 34 -11.09 -15.41 -3.71
N ALA A 35 -11.27 -14.46 -2.78
CA ALA A 35 -12.43 -14.43 -1.90
C ALA A 35 -13.76 -14.36 -2.67
N MET A 36 -13.80 -13.55 -3.74
CA MET A 36 -14.94 -13.48 -4.66
C MET A 36 -15.20 -14.82 -5.35
N GLN A 37 -14.15 -15.51 -5.82
CA GLN A 37 -14.27 -16.84 -6.46
C GLN A 37 -14.78 -17.91 -5.49
N LEU A 38 -14.44 -17.79 -4.20
CA LEU A 38 -14.88 -18.72 -3.16
C LEU A 38 -16.25 -18.32 -2.55
N HIS A 39 -16.84 -17.21 -3.01
CA HIS A 39 -18.04 -16.61 -2.43
C HIS A 39 -17.91 -16.29 -0.92
N ASP A 40 -16.68 -16.03 -0.46
CA ASP A 40 -16.39 -15.60 0.91
C ASP A 40 -16.59 -14.08 1.02
N LEU A 41 -17.85 -13.68 1.18
CA LEU A 41 -18.25 -12.26 1.27
C LEU A 41 -17.65 -11.55 2.50
N ARG A 42 -17.33 -12.30 3.56
CA ARG A 42 -16.74 -11.72 4.77
C ARG A 42 -15.28 -11.39 4.52
N ALA A 43 -14.51 -12.37 4.02
CA ALA A 43 -13.11 -12.13 3.65
C ALA A 43 -12.99 -11.04 2.59
N GLN A 44 -13.89 -11.01 1.59
CA GLN A 44 -13.92 -9.95 0.59
C GLN A 44 -14.07 -8.56 1.24
N ALA A 45 -15.06 -8.37 2.11
CA ALA A 45 -15.33 -7.07 2.74
C ALA A 45 -14.16 -6.61 3.65
N ASP A 46 -13.56 -7.53 4.40
CA ASP A 46 -12.41 -7.24 5.25
C ASP A 46 -11.19 -6.82 4.41
N LEU A 47 -10.92 -7.54 3.31
CA LEU A 47 -9.82 -7.23 2.39
C LEU A 47 -10.04 -5.92 1.62
N GLU A 48 -11.28 -5.61 1.22
CA GLU A 48 -11.62 -4.34 0.56
C GLU A 48 -11.40 -3.15 1.48
N LYS A 49 -11.69 -3.30 2.78
CA LYS A 49 -11.39 -2.27 3.79
C LYS A 49 -9.88 -2.04 3.90
N GLU A 50 -9.09 -3.10 3.99
CA GLU A 50 -7.63 -2.98 4.06
C GLU A 50 -7.05 -2.36 2.77
N LEU A 51 -7.57 -2.76 1.61
CA LEU A 51 -7.18 -2.20 0.31
C LEU A 51 -7.41 -0.69 0.26
N LYS A 52 -8.52 -0.20 0.82
CA LYS A 52 -8.80 1.23 0.93
C LYS A 52 -7.76 1.96 1.76
N GLU A 53 -7.41 1.43 2.94
CA GLU A 53 -6.41 2.03 3.83
C GLU A 53 -5.02 2.10 3.18
N VAL A 54 -4.60 1.04 2.48
CA VAL A 54 -3.34 1.02 1.72
C VAL A 54 -3.37 2.03 0.57
N THR A 55 -4.50 2.12 -0.14
CA THR A 55 -4.66 3.06 -1.27
C THR A 55 -4.65 4.52 -0.81
N ASP A 56 -5.26 4.82 0.33
CA ASP A 56 -5.22 6.15 0.96
C ASP A 56 -3.79 6.51 1.38
N GLN A 57 -3.05 5.57 1.99
CA GLN A 57 -1.63 5.78 2.31
C GLN A 57 -0.76 6.08 1.09
N ILE A 58 -0.97 5.35 -0.02
CA ILE A 58 -0.28 5.59 -1.28
C ILE A 58 -0.63 6.99 -1.81
N SER A 59 -1.91 7.36 -1.79
CA SER A 59 -2.38 8.66 -2.27
C SER A 59 -1.72 9.80 -1.49
N HIS A 60 -1.61 9.68 -0.17
CA HIS A 60 -0.92 10.67 0.68
C HIS A 60 0.61 10.75 0.47
N MET A 61 1.23 9.83 -0.29
CA MET A 61 2.66 9.87 -0.61
C MET A 61 2.96 10.45 -1.99
N VAL A 62 1.99 10.42 -2.90
CA VAL A 62 2.13 10.91 -4.29
C VAL A 62 1.79 12.40 -4.41
N TRP A 63 1.03 12.93 -3.46
CA TRP A 63 0.77 14.37 -3.26
C TRP A 63 1.76 14.96 -2.25
#